data_AF-A0A1U9UQ29-F1
#
_entry.id   AF-A0A1U9UQ29-F1
#
_cell.length_a   1.000
_cell.length_b   1.000
_cell.length_c   1.000
_cell.angle_alpha   90.00
_cell.angle_beta   90.00
_cell.angle_gamma   90.00
#
_symmetry.space_group_name_H-M   'P 1'
#
loop_
_entity.id
_entity.type
_entity.pdbx_description
1 polymer ?
#
loop_
_entity_poly.entity_id
_entity_poly.type
_entity_poly.pdbx_seq_one_letter_code
_entity_poly.pdbx_strand_id
1 'polypeptide(L)'
;MGNSKRAAGCHLPAATSETYQVTDANGILGQVQGHYFAAGLQTLGPATHDSPSHHEVLVEAGLLGTVRLFIEKELARHNRHSHYYWSAYRAEPAQEQ
;
A
#
# COMPACT_ATOMS: atom_id res chain seq x y z
N MET A 1 17.86 26.29 -25.75
CA MET A 1 17.43 26.54 -24.35
C MET A 1 16.83 25.25 -23.80
N GLY A 2 17.64 24.41 -23.15
CA GLY A 2 17.20 23.16 -22.54
C GLY A 2 17.09 23.32 -21.02
N ASN A 3 15.88 23.22 -20.49
CA ASN A 3 15.62 23.32 -19.05
C ASN A 3 15.61 21.92 -18.41
N SER A 4 16.78 21.33 -18.23
CA SER A 4 16.99 20.13 -17.41
C SER A 4 17.54 20.53 -16.04
N LYS A 5 16.70 21.12 -15.18
CA LYS A 5 17.09 21.56 -13.82
C LYS A 5 16.17 21.02 -12.71
N ARG A 6 15.50 19.89 -12.93
CA ARG A 6 14.57 19.29 -11.94
C ARG A 6 14.86 17.83 -11.54
N ALA A 7 16.03 17.29 -11.87
CA ALA A 7 16.36 15.88 -11.56
C ALA A 7 17.33 15.69 -10.36
N ALA A 8 17.66 16.74 -9.60
CA ALA A 8 18.71 16.69 -8.58
C ALA A 8 18.21 16.42 -7.14
N GLY A 9 17.04 15.80 -6.97
CA GLY A 9 16.40 15.66 -5.65
C GLY A 9 15.99 14.25 -5.24
N CYS A 10 16.16 13.24 -6.10
CA CYS A 10 15.76 11.87 -5.78
C CYS A 10 16.88 11.12 -5.07
N HIS A 11 17.29 11.59 -3.89
CA HIS A 11 18.05 10.74 -2.97
C HIS A 11 17.07 9.74 -2.35
N LEU A 12 17.10 8.49 -2.80
CA LEU A 12 16.52 7.38 -2.07
C LEU A 12 17.41 7.12 -0.84
N PRO A 13 16.88 7.18 0.39
CA PRO A 13 17.68 6.82 1.55
C PRO A 13 18.09 5.34 1.45
N ALA A 14 19.37 5.08 1.70
CA ALA A 14 19.91 3.74 1.77
C ALA A 14 19.18 2.94 2.85
N ALA A 15 18.83 1.70 2.54
CA ALA A 15 18.16 0.77 3.43
C ALA A 15 18.98 0.57 4.71
N THR A 16 18.63 1.31 5.77
CA THR A 16 19.05 0.99 7.13
C THR A 16 18.02 0.03 7.70
N SER A 17 18.46 -1.20 7.92
CA SER A 17 17.76 -2.23 8.70
C SER A 17 17.73 -1.80 10.16
N GLU A 18 16.96 -0.78 10.49
CA GLU A 18 16.56 -0.51 11.86
C GLU A 18 15.24 -1.25 12.11
N THR A 19 15.19 -2.00 13.20
CA THR A 19 13.94 -2.55 13.74
C THR A 19 13.03 -1.39 14.14
N TYR A 20 12.13 -1.01 13.24
CA TYR A 20 11.21 0.11 13.44
C TYR A 20 9.91 -0.35 14.09
N GLN A 21 9.80 -0.09 15.38
CA GLN A 21 8.53 -0.19 16.11
C GLN A 21 7.65 1.01 15.68
N VAL A 22 6.79 0.80 14.67
CA VAL A 22 5.83 1.83 14.26
C VAL A 22 4.57 1.71 15.10
N THR A 23 4.51 2.51 16.17
CA THR A 23 3.30 2.81 16.93
C THR A 23 2.46 3.86 16.17
N ASP A 24 2.12 3.59 14.91
CA ASP A 24 1.14 4.37 14.16
C ASP A 24 -0.08 3.48 13.85
N ALA A 25 -1.24 4.08 13.64
CA ALA A 25 -2.47 3.33 13.36
C ALA A 25 -2.42 2.52 12.05
N ASN A 26 -1.53 2.88 11.14
CA ASN A 26 -1.31 2.30 9.82
C ASN A 26 -0.20 1.22 9.81
N GLY A 27 0.48 1.01 10.95
CA GLY A 27 1.57 0.06 11.10
C GLY A 27 2.75 0.36 10.18
N ILE A 28 3.22 -0.64 9.43
CA ILE A 28 4.35 -0.49 8.51
C ILE A 28 3.94 -0.06 7.10
N LEU A 29 2.69 0.41 6.91
CA LEU A 29 2.15 0.73 5.57
C LEU A 29 3.03 1.70 4.79
N GLY A 30 3.56 2.73 5.45
CA GLY A 30 4.46 3.71 4.82
C GLY A 30 5.81 3.15 4.34
N GLN A 31 6.19 1.95 4.79
CA GLN A 31 7.43 1.27 4.41
C GLN A 31 7.22 0.29 3.25
N VAL A 32 5.98 -0.18 3.03
CA VAL A 32 5.66 -1.12 1.96
C VAL A 32 5.75 -0.39 0.62
N GLN A 33 6.65 -0.86 -0.26
CA GLN A 33 6.80 -0.27 -1.59
C GLN A 33 5.53 -0.47 -2.43
N GLY A 34 5.16 0.55 -3.21
CA GLY A 34 3.88 0.59 -3.92
C GLY A 34 3.64 -0.57 -4.89
N HIS A 35 4.68 -1.21 -5.44
CA HIS A 35 4.51 -2.37 -6.32
C HIS A 35 4.05 -3.62 -5.56
N TYR A 36 4.47 -3.82 -4.31
CA TYR A 36 3.96 -4.91 -3.47
C TYR A 36 2.49 -4.66 -3.12
N PHE A 37 2.12 -3.40 -2.86
CA PHE A 37 0.73 -3.02 -2.66
C PHE A 37 -0.13 -3.31 -3.90
N ALA A 38 0.33 -2.90 -5.08
CA ALA A 38 -0.36 -3.16 -6.35
C ALA A 38 -0.51 -4.67 -6.63
N ALA A 39 0.51 -5.47 -6.30
CA ALA A 39 0.44 -6.93 -6.43
C ALA A 39 -0.63 -7.54 -5.50
N GLY A 40 -0.69 -7.09 -4.25
CA GLY A 40 -1.73 -7.50 -3.31
C GLY A 40 -3.13 -7.14 -3.79
N LEU A 41 -3.34 -5.91 -4.24
CA LEU A 41 -4.65 -5.46 -4.75
C LEU A 41 -5.12 -6.24 -5.99
N GLN A 42 -4.21 -6.67 -6.87
CA GLN A 42 -4.57 -7.46 -8.05
C GLN A 42 -5.21 -8.81 -7.68
N THR A 43 -4.90 -9.37 -6.50
CA THR A 43 -5.51 -10.62 -6.03
C THR A 43 -6.99 -10.51 -5.71
N LEU A 44 -7.47 -9.30 -5.38
CA LEU A 44 -8.87 -9.04 -5.03
C LEU A 44 -9.77 -8.81 -6.26
N GLY A 45 -9.16 -8.59 -7.43
CA GLY A 45 -9.87 -8.11 -8.61
C GLY A 45 -10.46 -6.70 -8.41
N PRO A 46 -11.27 -6.21 -9.37
CA PRO A 46 -11.91 -4.89 -9.26
C PRO A 46 -12.90 -4.82 -8.10
N ALA A 47 -12.91 -3.71 -7.36
CA ALA A 47 -13.92 -3.45 -6.35
C ALA A 47 -15.30 -3.24 -7.01
N THR A 48 -16.33 -3.90 -6.48
CA THR A 48 -17.70 -3.78 -6.97
C THR A 48 -18.64 -3.42 -5.82
N HIS A 49 -19.89 -3.06 -6.16
CA HIS A 49 -20.91 -2.77 -5.16
C HIS A 49 -21.05 -3.93 -4.15
N ASP A 50 -21.05 -5.17 -4.63
CA ASP A 50 -21.30 -6.37 -3.83
C ASP A 50 -20.04 -6.93 -3.14
N SER A 51 -18.87 -6.35 -3.43
CA SER A 51 -17.62 -6.76 -2.77
C SER A 51 -17.66 -6.45 -1.27
N PRO A 52 -17.06 -7.29 -0.40
CA PRO A 52 -16.93 -6.99 1.02
C PRO A 52 -16.26 -5.64 1.29
N SER A 53 -16.59 -5.02 2.42
CA SER A 53 -16.00 -3.72 2.79
C SER A 53 -14.56 -3.81 3.25
N HIS A 54 -14.12 -4.96 3.79
CA HIS A 54 -12.78 -5.14 4.32
C HIS A 54 -12.17 -6.45 3.83
N HIS A 55 -10.87 -6.42 3.53
CA HIS A 55 -10.07 -7.54 3.10
C HIS A 55 -8.71 -7.53 3.78
N GLU A 56 -8.19 -8.72 4.04
CA GLU A 56 -6.81 -8.94 4.46
C GLU A 56 -6.08 -9.71 3.37
N VAL A 57 -4.93 -9.21 2.94
CA VAL A 57 -4.10 -9.86 1.91
C VAL A 57 -2.68 -10.00 2.41
N LEU A 58 -2.11 -11.20 2.28
CA LEU A 58 -0.71 -11.45 2.55
C LEU A 58 0.11 -11.20 1.29
N VAL A 59 1.20 -10.44 1.42
CA VAL A 59 2.11 -10.10 0.33
C VAL A 59 3.56 -10.30 0.77
N GLU A 60 4.37 -10.92 -0.08
CA GLU A 60 5.81 -10.99 0.10
C GLU A 60 6.48 -9.67 -0.30
N ALA A 61 6.86 -8.85 0.68
CA ALA A 61 7.39 -7.49 0.50
C ALA A 61 8.93 -7.43 0.55
N GLY A 62 9.60 -8.45 -0.01
CA GLY A 62 11.07 -8.51 -0.12
C GLY A 62 11.76 -8.48 1.25
N LEU A 63 12.56 -7.44 1.51
CA LEU A 63 13.32 -7.31 2.77
C LEU A 63 12.44 -7.11 4.01
N LEU A 64 11.18 -6.71 3.84
CA LEU A 64 10.21 -6.61 4.94
C LEU A 64 9.57 -7.97 5.28
N GLY A 65 9.82 -9.01 4.48
CA GLY A 65 9.20 -10.33 4.61
C GLY A 65 7.73 -10.33 4.21
N THR A 66 6.97 -11.29 4.75
CA THR A 66 5.54 -11.39 4.54
C THR A 66 4.83 -10.28 5.32
N VAL A 67 4.02 -9.49 4.64
CA VAL A 67 3.24 -8.38 5.19
C VAL A 67 1.77 -8.65 4.98
N ARG A 68 0.97 -8.45 6.02
CA ARG A 68 -0.48 -8.43 5.97
C ARG A 68 -0.96 -7.02 5.70
N LEU A 69 -1.65 -6.84 4.57
CA LEU A 69 -2.31 -5.60 4.18
C LEU A 69 -3.77 -5.66 4.57
N PHE A 70 -4.24 -4.62 5.27
CA PHE A 70 -5.64 -4.39 5.54
C PHE A 70 -6.17 -3.38 4.53
N ILE A 71 -7.16 -3.82 3.78
CA ILE A 71 -7.70 -3.13 2.62
C ILE A 71 -9.19 -2.91 2.83
N GLU A 72 -9.67 -1.73 2.47
CA GLU A 72 -11.09 -1.39 2.52
C GLU A 72 -11.63 -0.99 1.15
N LYS A 73 -12.93 -1.21 0.97
CA LYS A 73 -13.69 -0.75 -0.19
C LYS A 73 -14.10 0.70 0.02
N GLU A 74 -13.62 1.57 -0.84
CA GLU A 74 -13.98 2.97 -0.87
C GLU A 74 -14.86 3.30 -2.07
N LEU A 75 -15.63 4.40 -1.97
CA LEU A 75 -16.48 4.91 -3.05
C LEU A 75 -16.02 6.31 -3.46
N ALA A 76 -15.34 6.40 -4.59
CA ALA A 76 -15.04 7.68 -5.21
C ALA A 76 -16.29 8.22 -5.92
N ARG A 77 -16.69 9.45 -5.60
CA ARG A 77 -17.80 10.15 -6.27
C ARG A 77 -17.26 11.37 -7.01
N HIS A 78 -17.58 11.47 -8.29
CA HIS A 78 -17.24 12.61 -9.13
C HIS A 78 -18.42 12.98 -10.02
N ASN A 79 -19.08 14.11 -9.72
CA ASN A 79 -20.29 14.58 -10.39
C ASN A 79 -21.38 13.50 -10.45
N ARG A 80 -21.72 13.03 -11.66
CA ARG A 80 -22.75 12.01 -11.92
C ARG A 80 -22.19 10.58 -11.93
N HIS A 81 -20.89 10.42 -11.68
CA HIS A 81 -20.22 9.13 -11.73
C HIS A 81 -19.70 8.74 -10.35
N SER A 82 -19.81 7.46 -10.04
CA SER A 82 -19.20 6.87 -8.85
C SER A 82 -18.55 5.55 -9.22
N HIS A 83 -17.39 5.26 -8.64
CA HIS A 83 -16.73 3.97 -8.80
C HIS A 83 -16.19 3.50 -7.45
N TYR A 84 -16.22 2.19 -7.26
CA TYR A 84 -15.59 1.56 -6.11
C TYR A 84 -14.12 1.31 -6.39
N TYR A 85 -13.29 1.41 -5.36
CA TYR A 85 -11.88 1.08 -5.43
C TYR A 85 -11.40 0.51 -4.10
N TRP A 86 -10.24 -0.15 -4.14
CA TRP A 86 -9.58 -0.68 -2.96
C TRP A 86 -8.57 0.31 -2.42
N SER A 87 -8.56 0.52 -1.11
CA SER A 87 -7.60 1.38 -0.41
C SER A 87 -6.97 0.59 0.74
N ALA A 88 -5.63 0.58 0.88
CA ALA A 88 -5.04 0.11 2.13
C ALA A 88 -4.99 1.24 3.13
N TYR A 89 -5.41 0.93 4.35
CA TYR A 89 -5.32 1.82 5.48
C TYR A 89 -4.30 1.35 6.52
N ARG A 90 -3.91 0.06 6.51
CA ARG A 90 -2.95 -0.49 7.47
C ARG A 90 -2.15 -1.65 6.89
N ALA A 91 -0.90 -1.79 7.33
CA ALA A 91 -0.08 -2.96 7.05
C ALA A 91 0.67 -3.41 8.31
N GLU A 92 0.76 -4.72 8.51
CA GLU A 92 1.46 -5.33 9.64
C GLU A 92 2.40 -6.43 9.15
N PRO A 93 3.57 -6.64 9.77
CA PRO A 93 4.36 -7.84 9.53
C PRO A 93 3.51 -9.08 9.85
N ALA A 94 3.43 -10.02 8.92
CA ALA A 94 2.82 -11.32 9.17
C ALA A 94 3.83 -12.21 9.89
N GLN A 95 4.22 -11.85 11.12
CA GLN A 95 4.99 -12.76 11.95
C GLN A 95 4.09 -13.95 12.31
N GLU A 96 4.49 -15.16 11.92
CA GLU A 96 4.05 -16.38 12.59
C GLU A 96 4.40 -16.24 14.07
N GLN A 97 3.37 -16.16 14.92
CA GLN A 97 3.53 -16.34 16.36
C GLN A 97 3.80 -17.82 16.67
#